data_AF-A0A9E3WU96-F1
#
_entry.id   AF-A0A9E3WU96-F1
#
_cell.length_a   1.000
_cell.length_b   1.000
_cell.length_c   1.000
_cell.angle_alpha   90.00
_cell.angle_beta   90.00
_cell.angle_gamma   90.00
#
_symmetry.space_group_name_H-M   'P 1'
#
loop_
_entity.id
_entity.type
_entity.pdbx_description
1 polymer ?
#
loop_
_entity_poly.entity_id
_entity_poly.type
_entity_poly.pdbx_seq_one_letter_code
_entity_poly.pdbx_strand_id
1 'polypeptide(L)'
;MRLSVAVCVPLALANWLLFSLSTMWADLEPRDLQFQSPLAWLALWANLLGIALLLAVLWRFGLEILEALAAAIKQLFAREVDWPAWFAELYAGLRPLPLFTLPAAALWGAWLVLFYFFDHPGGYATDVAFQIAAHALGACVYLPIFYRWRVLTKASSHDPQISG
;
A
#
# COMPACT_ATOMS: atom_id res chain seq x y z
N MET A 1 6.35 -1.50 10.21
CA MET A 1 4.98 -1.03 9.87
C MET A 1 4.72 0.40 10.34
N ARG A 2 4.79 0.72 11.64
CA ARG A 2 4.48 2.08 12.14
C ARG A 2 5.29 3.21 11.48
N LEU A 3 6.60 3.06 11.36
CA LEU A 3 7.43 4.03 10.64
C LEU A 3 6.98 4.22 9.19
N SER A 4 6.62 3.13 8.51
CA SER A 4 6.13 3.16 7.14
C SER A 4 4.83 3.96 7.01
N VAL A 5 3.89 3.73 7.94
CA VAL A 5 2.63 4.48 7.99
C VAL A 5 2.89 5.95 8.32
N ALA A 6 3.77 6.26 9.29
CA ALA A 6 4.10 7.64 9.65
C ALA A 6 4.65 8.45 8.47
N VAL A 7 5.51 7.84 7.65
CA VAL A 7 6.09 8.48 6.47
C VAL A 7 5.04 8.72 5.38
N CYS A 8 4.07 7.82 5.24
CA CYS A 8 3.03 7.93 4.20
C CYS A 8 1.86 8.86 4.58
N VAL A 9 1.62 9.12 5.87
CA VAL A 9 0.49 9.96 6.33
C VAL A 9 0.52 11.37 5.71
N PRO A 10 1.63 12.13 5.72
CA PRO A 10 1.66 13.46 5.11
C PRO A 10 1.35 13.45 3.62
N LEU A 11 1.80 12.42 2.90
CA LEU A 11 1.54 12.27 1.46
C LEU A 11 0.10 11.89 1.17
N ALA A 12 -0.50 11.03 1.99
CA ALA A 12 -1.93 10.70 1.89
C ALA A 12 -2.81 11.94 2.11
N LEU A 13 -2.48 12.76 3.12
CA LEU A 13 -3.18 14.01 3.39
C LEU A 13 -2.97 15.05 2.29
N ALA A 14 -1.75 15.17 1.76
CA ALA A 14 -1.44 16.05 0.64
C ALA A 14 -2.21 15.63 -0.63
N ASN A 15 -2.24 14.33 -0.94
CA ASN A 15 -3.02 13.81 -2.06
C ASN A 15 -4.51 14.08 -1.90
N TRP A 16 -5.08 13.79 -0.72
CA TRP A 16 -6.48 14.08 -0.43
C TRP A 16 -6.80 15.55 -0.62
N LEU A 17 -5.96 16.45 -0.10
CA LEU A 17 -6.14 17.89 -0.22
C LEU A 17 -6.08 18.34 -1.68
N LEU A 18 -5.03 17.93 -2.42
CA LEU A 18 -4.85 18.30 -3.82
C LEU A 18 -5.98 17.76 -4.70
N PHE A 19 -6.38 16.50 -4.51
CA PHE A 19 -7.51 15.90 -5.23
C PHE A 19 -8.82 16.61 -4.94
N SER A 20 -9.08 16.90 -3.66
CA SER A 20 -10.29 17.60 -3.24
C SER A 20 -10.34 19.00 -3.84
N LEU A 21 -9.22 19.74 -3.79
CA LEU A 21 -9.13 21.06 -4.39
C LEU A 21 -9.25 21.02 -5.91
N SER A 22 -8.63 20.04 -6.59
CA SER A 22 -8.67 19.94 -8.05
C SER A 22 -10.06 19.57 -8.56
N THR A 23 -10.75 18.64 -7.88
CA THR A 23 -12.14 18.28 -8.22
C THR A 23 -13.10 19.44 -7.97
N MET A 24 -12.95 20.17 -6.86
CA MET A 24 -13.70 21.40 -6.59
C MET A 24 -13.35 22.57 -7.54
N TRP A 25 -12.27 22.49 -8.32
CA TRP A 25 -11.85 23.55 -9.25
C TRP A 25 -12.10 23.18 -10.72
N ALA A 26 -12.31 21.91 -11.03
CA ALA A 26 -12.48 21.40 -12.39
C ALA A 26 -13.93 21.41 -12.89
N ASP A 27 -14.93 21.41 -12.00
CA ASP A 27 -16.34 21.35 -12.37
C ASP A 27 -16.90 22.73 -12.77
N LEU A 28 -17.58 22.78 -13.93
CA LEU A 28 -18.12 23.96 -14.64
C LEU A 28 -19.31 24.67 -13.95
N GLU A 29 -19.67 24.32 -12.71
CA GLU A 29 -20.71 25.05 -11.98
C GLU A 29 -20.18 26.40 -11.47
N PRO A 30 -21.05 27.41 -11.24
CA PRO A 30 -20.66 28.64 -10.58
C PRO A 30 -19.95 28.30 -9.27
N ARG A 31 -18.69 28.73 -9.12
CA ARG A 31 -17.81 28.39 -7.99
C ARG A 31 -18.47 28.60 -6.62
N ASP A 32 -19.39 29.56 -6.53
CA ASP A 32 -20.13 29.88 -5.31
C ASP A 32 -21.13 28.78 -4.89
N LEU A 33 -21.64 27.96 -5.83
CA LEU A 33 -22.63 26.90 -5.55
C LEU A 33 -21.99 25.60 -5.04
N GLN A 34 -20.79 25.24 -5.52
CA GLN A 34 -20.10 24.01 -5.11
C GLN A 34 -19.65 24.05 -3.64
N PHE A 35 -19.10 25.19 -3.19
CA PHE A 35 -18.75 25.39 -1.78
C PHE A 35 -19.96 25.58 -0.87
N GLN A 36 -21.15 25.79 -1.43
CA GLN A 36 -22.40 25.92 -0.67
C GLN A 36 -23.19 24.61 -0.60
N SER A 37 -22.86 23.61 -1.43
CA SER A 37 -23.53 22.31 -1.41
C SER A 37 -23.11 21.48 -0.19
N PRO A 38 -24.03 21.17 0.75
CA PRO A 38 -23.72 20.34 1.90
C PRO A 38 -23.24 18.93 1.50
N LEU A 39 -23.64 18.45 0.32
CA LEU A 39 -23.24 17.13 -0.20
C LEU A 39 -21.76 17.10 -0.61
N ALA A 40 -21.22 18.18 -1.18
CA ALA A 40 -19.81 18.27 -1.53
C ALA A 40 -18.93 18.24 -0.27
N TRP A 41 -19.32 18.99 0.77
CA TRP A 41 -18.66 18.94 2.08
C TRP A 41 -18.76 17.55 2.72
N LEU A 42 -19.94 16.93 2.67
CA LEU A 42 -20.13 15.59 3.22
C LEU A 42 -19.21 14.56 2.54
N ALA A 43 -19.11 14.58 1.21
CA ALA A 43 -18.23 13.69 0.46
C ALA A 43 -16.74 13.93 0.78
N LEU A 44 -16.33 15.19 0.93
CA LEU A 44 -14.97 15.56 1.30
C LEU A 44 -14.59 15.04 2.69
N TRP A 45 -15.45 15.26 3.69
CA TRP A 45 -15.24 14.77 5.05
C TRP A 45 -15.31 13.24 5.13
N ALA A 46 -16.19 12.60 4.37
CA ALA A 46 -16.27 11.14 4.30
C ALA A 46 -14.98 10.53 3.74
N ASN A 47 -14.40 11.12 2.70
CA ASN A 47 -13.11 10.68 2.15
C ASN A 47 -11.96 10.86 3.14
N LEU A 48 -11.89 12.00 3.84
CA LEU A 48 -10.86 12.22 4.85
C LEU A 48 -10.99 11.22 6.00
N LEU A 49 -12.23 11.00 6.47
CA LEU A 49 -12.52 10.02 7.50
C LEU A 49 -12.12 8.61 7.04
N GLY A 50 -12.44 8.23 5.80
CA GLY A 50 -12.03 6.96 5.21
C GLY A 50 -10.51 6.77 5.21
N ILE A 51 -9.76 7.79 4.78
CA ILE A 51 -8.28 7.78 4.80
C ILE A 51 -7.76 7.67 6.24
N ALA A 52 -8.30 8.46 7.17
CA ALA A 52 -7.89 8.45 8.57
C ALA A 52 -8.15 7.08 9.22
N LEU A 53 -9.32 6.48 8.97
CA LEU A 53 -9.67 5.14 9.45
C LEU A 53 -8.74 4.08 8.85
N LEU A 54 -8.47 4.13 7.54
CA LEU A 54 -7.54 3.21 6.89
C LEU A 54 -6.14 3.31 7.49
N LEU A 55 -5.61 4.53 7.66
CA LEU A 55 -4.30 4.76 8.27
C LEU A 55 -4.27 4.28 9.72
N ALA A 56 -5.34 4.49 10.50
CA ALA A 56 -5.45 3.99 11.87
C ALA A 56 -5.47 2.46 11.93
N VAL A 57 -6.20 1.81 11.01
CA VAL A 57 -6.22 0.35 10.88
C VAL A 57 -4.85 -0.18 10.51
N LEU A 58 -4.17 0.39 9.51
CA LEU A 58 -2.82 -0.03 9.12
C LEU A 58 -1.79 0.23 10.22
N TRP A 59 -1.94 1.32 10.97
CA TRP A 59 -1.07 1.64 12.11
C TRP A 59 -1.20 0.62 13.24
N ARG A 60 -2.45 0.24 13.56
CA ARG A 60 -2.77 -0.64 14.69
C ARG A 60 -2.64 -2.12 14.35
N PHE A 61 -3.10 -2.53 13.17
CA PHE A 61 -3.30 -3.92 12.77
C PHE A 61 -2.49 -4.33 11.52
N GLY A 62 -1.60 -3.48 11.03
CA GLY A 62 -0.93 -3.74 9.75
C GLY A 62 -0.06 -5.01 9.75
N LEU A 63 0.47 -5.44 10.90
CA LEU A 63 1.21 -6.70 10.98
C LEU A 63 0.24 -7.89 11.01
N GLU A 64 -0.83 -7.78 11.80
CA GLU A 64 -1.87 -8.79 11.97
C GLU A 64 -2.60 -9.07 10.65
N ILE A 65 -2.83 -8.03 9.83
CA ILE A 65 -3.37 -8.18 8.47
C ILE A 65 -2.40 -8.99 7.59
N LEU A 66 -1.10 -8.70 7.65
CA LEU A 66 -0.10 -9.45 6.88
C LEU A 66 0.02 -10.91 7.34
N GLU A 67 -0.06 -11.16 8.65
CA GLU A 67 -0.09 -12.51 9.21
C GLU A 67 -1.34 -13.28 8.79
N ALA A 68 -2.52 -12.63 8.80
CA ALA A 68 -3.77 -13.24 8.33
C ALA A 68 -3.69 -13.60 6.85
N LEU A 69 -3.15 -12.72 6.01
CA LEU A 69 -2.91 -13.00 4.59
C LEU A 69 -1.90 -14.14 4.40
N ALA A 70 -0.78 -14.12 5.14
CA ALA A 70 0.21 -15.18 5.09
C ALA A 70 -0.37 -16.54 5.53
N ALA A 71 -1.27 -16.54 6.52
CA ALA A 71 -1.95 -17.73 6.97
C ALA A 71 -2.92 -18.29 5.91
N ALA A 72 -3.70 -17.42 5.27
CA ALA A 72 -4.58 -17.82 4.16
C ALA A 72 -3.76 -18.44 3.00
N ILE A 73 -2.63 -17.82 2.63
CA ILE A 73 -1.73 -18.34 1.60
C ILE A 73 -1.17 -19.70 2.01
N LYS A 74 -0.70 -19.87 3.26
CA LYS A 74 -0.21 -21.16 3.76
C LYS A 74 -1.27 -22.25 3.67
N GLN A 75 -2.50 -21.95 4.09
CA GLN A 75 -3.60 -22.92 4.06
C GLN A 75 -3.93 -23.40 2.64
N LEU A 76 -3.72 -22.55 1.63
CA LEU A 76 -3.95 -22.89 0.23
C LEU A 76 -2.78 -23.62 -0.41
N PHE A 77 -1.54 -23.24 -0.10
CA PHE A 77 -0.36 -23.64 -0.90
C PHE A 77 0.74 -24.38 -0.13
N ALA A 78 0.72 -24.40 1.21
CA ALA A 78 1.82 -24.91 2.04
C ALA A 78 1.32 -25.53 3.37
N ARG A 79 0.34 -26.45 3.28
CA ARG A 79 -0.27 -27.09 4.46
C ARG A 79 0.75 -27.85 5.32
N GLU A 80 1.70 -28.52 4.68
CA GLU A 80 2.72 -29.36 5.32
C GLU A 80 3.85 -28.59 6.00
N VAL A 81 4.01 -27.29 5.71
CA VAL A 81 5.04 -26.46 6.36
C VAL A 81 4.60 -26.15 7.79
N ASP A 82 5.53 -26.12 8.74
CA ASP A 82 5.21 -25.73 10.11
C ASP A 82 4.87 -24.22 10.21
N TRP A 83 3.92 -23.89 11.08
CA TRP A 83 3.50 -22.49 11.28
C TRP A 83 4.65 -21.57 11.74
N PRO A 84 5.51 -21.98 12.69
CA PRO A 84 6.62 -21.14 13.14
C PRO A 84 7.60 -20.78 12.02
N ALA A 85 8.06 -21.73 11.20
CA ALA A 85 8.98 -21.42 10.10
C ALA A 85 8.33 -20.55 9.02
N TRP A 86 7.05 -20.79 8.72
CA TRP A 86 6.31 -19.97 7.75
C TRP A 86 6.28 -18.49 8.14
N PHE A 87 5.94 -18.19 9.39
CA PHE A 87 5.92 -16.81 9.89
C PHE A 87 7.34 -16.25 10.09
N ALA A 88 8.33 -17.08 10.44
CA ALA A 88 9.72 -16.63 10.52
C ALA A 88 10.20 -16.03 9.19
N GLU A 89 9.87 -16.65 8.06
CA GLU A 89 10.20 -16.11 6.73
C GLU A 89 9.43 -14.83 6.40
N LEU A 90 8.17 -14.71 6.83
CA LEU A 90 7.40 -13.47 6.70
C LEU A 90 8.13 -12.31 7.41
N TYR A 91 8.47 -12.50 8.69
CA TYR A 91 9.13 -11.45 9.47
C TYR A 91 10.53 -11.14 8.94
N ALA A 92 11.28 -12.15 8.51
CA ALA A 92 12.59 -11.96 7.89
C ALA A 92 12.49 -11.11 6.61
N GLY A 93 11.49 -11.37 5.75
CA GLY A 93 11.26 -10.60 4.54
C GLY A 93 10.66 -9.21 4.78
N LEU A 94 9.98 -8.98 5.90
CA LEU A 94 9.46 -7.66 6.29
C LEU A 94 10.51 -6.76 6.97
N ARG A 95 11.64 -7.30 7.45
CA ARG A 95 12.74 -6.50 8.05
C ARG A 95 13.18 -5.32 7.18
N PRO A 96 13.42 -5.46 5.86
CA PRO A 96 13.85 -4.35 5.01
C PRO A 96 12.71 -3.38 4.64
N LEU A 97 11.45 -3.61 5.04
CA LEU A 97 10.32 -2.76 4.67
C LEU A 97 10.55 -1.25 4.90
N PRO A 98 11.18 -0.80 6.01
CA PRO A 98 11.49 0.62 6.20
C PRO A 98 12.40 1.20 5.12
N LEU A 99 13.35 0.43 4.59
CA LEU A 99 14.29 0.85 3.54
C LEU A 99 13.57 1.13 2.23
N PHE A 100 12.50 0.37 1.93
CA PHE A 100 11.68 0.56 0.74
C PHE A 100 10.57 1.61 0.93
N THR A 101 10.24 1.96 2.18
CA THR A 101 9.19 2.94 2.45
C THR A 101 9.63 4.35 2.02
N LEU A 102 10.86 4.77 2.35
CA LEU A 102 11.37 6.09 1.98
C LEU A 102 11.38 6.34 0.45
N PRO A 103 11.92 5.45 -0.39
CA PRO A 103 11.87 5.64 -1.84
C PRO A 103 10.43 5.56 -2.38
N ALA A 104 9.56 4.73 -1.81
CA ALA A 104 8.14 4.71 -2.19
C ALA A 104 7.44 6.04 -1.85
N ALA A 105 7.73 6.62 -0.70
CA ALA A 105 7.21 7.92 -0.29
C ALA A 105 7.75 9.05 -1.17
N ALA A 106 9.05 9.02 -1.49
CA ALA A 106 9.65 9.97 -2.43
C ALA A 106 9.03 9.87 -3.83
N LEU A 107 8.85 8.64 -4.33
CA LEU A 107 8.19 8.37 -5.61
C LEU A 107 6.76 8.90 -5.61
N TRP A 108 6.00 8.67 -4.54
CA TRP A 108 4.63 9.18 -4.42
C TRP A 108 4.60 10.71 -4.34
N GLY A 109 5.49 11.34 -3.57
CA GLY A 109 5.60 12.79 -3.52
C GLY A 109 5.94 13.42 -4.88
N ALA A 110 6.87 12.81 -5.63
CA ALA A 110 7.19 13.25 -6.99
C ALA A 110 5.99 13.09 -7.94
N TRP A 111 5.24 11.99 -7.82
CA TRP A 111 3.99 11.81 -8.57
C TRP A 111 2.98 12.92 -8.27
N LEU A 112 2.74 13.24 -7.00
CA LEU A 112 1.82 14.32 -6.62
C LEU A 112 2.22 15.66 -7.23
N VAL A 113 3.50 15.98 -7.20
CA VAL A 113 4.00 17.23 -7.79
C VAL A 113 3.75 17.26 -9.29
N LEU A 114 4.11 16.19 -10.01
CA LEU A 114 3.96 16.16 -11.47
C LEU A 114 2.49 16.16 -11.90
N PHE A 115 1.67 15.34 -11.26
CA PHE A 115 0.25 15.18 -11.59
C PHE A 115 -0.55 16.47 -11.37
N TYR A 116 -0.37 17.15 -10.23
CA TYR A 116 -1.19 18.31 -9.90
C TYR A 116 -0.65 19.64 -10.42
N PHE A 117 0.67 19.78 -10.67
CA PHE A 117 1.27 21.07 -11.00
C PHE A 117 1.90 21.16 -12.39
N PHE A 118 2.27 20.02 -13.00
CA PHE A 118 3.01 20.02 -14.27
C PHE A 118 2.25 19.35 -15.43
N ASP A 119 1.07 18.80 -15.18
CA ASP A 119 0.41 17.94 -16.14
C ASP A 119 -0.47 18.71 -17.15
N HIS A 120 0.10 18.90 -18.34
CA HIS A 120 -0.58 19.17 -19.61
C HIS A 120 -0.17 18.06 -20.60
N PRO A 121 -0.92 17.84 -21.69
CA PRO A 121 -1.80 16.68 -21.94
C PRO A 121 -1.11 15.29 -21.94
N GLY A 122 -0.26 14.96 -20.96
CA GLY A 122 0.51 13.71 -20.88
C GLY A 122 0.18 12.80 -19.70
N GLY A 123 -0.80 13.16 -18.87
CA GLY A 123 -0.93 12.59 -17.52
C GLY A 123 -1.10 11.09 -17.41
N TYR A 124 -1.69 10.47 -18.42
CA TYR A 124 -1.77 9.01 -18.46
C TYR A 124 -0.39 8.34 -18.51
N ALA A 125 0.56 8.89 -19.28
CA ALA A 125 1.90 8.32 -19.37
C ALA A 125 2.68 8.50 -18.06
N THR A 126 2.52 9.65 -17.41
CA THR A 126 3.07 9.92 -16.07
C THR A 126 2.53 8.91 -15.07
N ASP A 127 1.21 8.75 -15.00
CA ASP A 127 0.56 7.79 -14.10
C ASP A 127 1.06 6.36 -14.31
N VAL A 128 1.13 5.91 -15.57
CA VAL A 128 1.62 4.56 -15.89
C VAL A 128 3.06 4.37 -15.43
N ALA A 129 3.95 5.33 -15.69
CA ALA A 129 5.36 5.24 -15.29
C ALA A 129 5.51 5.15 -13.76
N PHE A 130 4.79 5.98 -13.01
CA PHE A 130 4.82 5.97 -11.55
C PHE A 130 4.18 4.70 -10.97
N GLN A 131 3.10 4.20 -11.57
CA GLN A 131 2.51 2.92 -11.18
C GLN A 131 3.47 1.76 -11.38
N ILE A 132 4.16 1.69 -12.52
CA ILE A 132 5.17 0.65 -12.78
C ILE A 132 6.29 0.72 -11.73
N ALA A 133 6.81 1.92 -11.44
CA ALA A 133 7.85 2.11 -10.44
C ALA A 133 7.39 1.72 -9.03
N ALA A 134 6.15 2.05 -8.65
CA ALA A 134 5.57 1.68 -7.36
C ALA A 134 5.41 0.16 -7.23
N HIS A 135 4.92 -0.51 -8.28
CA HIS A 135 4.82 -1.98 -8.31
C HIS A 135 6.19 -2.64 -8.23
N ALA A 136 7.20 -2.11 -8.93
CA ALA A 136 8.57 -2.62 -8.85
C ALA A 136 9.13 -2.50 -7.43
N LEU A 137 8.94 -1.37 -6.75
CA LEU A 137 9.34 -1.19 -5.35
C LEU A 137 8.59 -2.16 -4.42
N GLY A 138 7.28 -2.34 -4.62
CA GLY A 138 6.50 -3.34 -3.89
C GLY A 138 7.03 -4.76 -4.11
N ALA A 139 7.37 -5.10 -5.35
CA ALA A 139 7.91 -6.40 -5.72
C ALA A 139 9.22 -6.72 -5.02
N CYS A 140 10.07 -5.73 -4.79
CA CYS A 140 11.29 -5.89 -3.99
C CYS A 140 11.01 -6.35 -2.55
N VAL A 141 9.79 -6.15 -2.02
CA VAL A 141 9.38 -6.58 -0.69
C VAL A 141 8.71 -7.96 -0.74
N TYR A 142 7.70 -8.13 -1.59
CA TYR A 142 6.90 -9.37 -1.56
C TYR A 142 7.53 -10.54 -2.32
N LEU A 143 8.32 -10.31 -3.39
CA LEU A 143 8.95 -11.42 -4.14
C LEU A 143 9.95 -12.21 -3.30
N PRO A 144 10.84 -11.60 -2.49
CA PRO A 144 11.71 -12.35 -1.60
C PRO A 144 10.95 -13.23 -0.60
N ILE A 145 9.82 -12.73 -0.06
CA ILE A 145 8.97 -13.50 0.86
C ILE A 145 8.41 -14.74 0.15
N PHE A 146 7.81 -14.56 -1.03
CA PHE A 146 7.27 -15.68 -1.81
C PHE A 146 8.35 -16.68 -2.24
N TYR A 147 9.53 -16.19 -2.59
CA TYR A 147 10.66 -17.05 -2.95
C TYR A 147 11.10 -17.91 -1.75
N ARG A 148 11.26 -17.30 -0.56
CA ARG A 148 11.62 -18.02 0.67
C ARG A 148 10.58 -19.07 1.04
N TRP A 149 9.30 -18.72 1.00
CA TRP A 149 8.22 -19.68 1.21
C TRP A 149 8.24 -20.81 0.20
N ARG A 150 8.49 -20.54 -1.08
CA ARG A 150 8.62 -21.58 -2.10
C ARG A 150 9.78 -22.53 -1.80
N VAL A 151 10.94 -22.01 -1.37
CA VAL A 151 12.09 -22.83 -0.99
C VAL A 151 11.76 -23.69 0.22
N LEU A 152 11.11 -23.12 1.23
CA LEU A 152 10.67 -23.81 2.44
C LEU A 152 9.70 -24.96 2.13
N THR A 153 8.67 -24.71 1.31
CA THR A 153 7.72 -25.75 0.86
C THR A 153 8.40 -26.87 0.06
N LYS A 154 9.43 -26.55 -0.72
CA LYS A 154 10.20 -27.58 -1.43
C LYS A 154 11.02 -28.45 -0.48
N ALA A 155 11.65 -27.85 0.53
CA ALA A 155 12.41 -28.59 1.53
C ALA A 155 11.52 -29.53 2.34
N SER A 156 10.35 -29.07 2.79
CA SER A 156 9.42 -29.88 3.59
C SER A 156 8.82 -31.07 2.83
N SER A 157 8.71 -30.98 1.49
CA SER A 157 8.18 -32.08 0.66
C SER A 157 9.21 -33.16 0.32
N HIS A 158 10.51 -32.90 0.51
CA HIS A 158 11.59 -33.84 0.23
C HIS A 158 12.05 -34.67 1.44
N ASP A 159 11.52 -34.38 2.64
CA ASP A 159 11.89 -35.07 3.88
C ASP A 159 10.68 -35.85 4.45
N PRO A 160 10.34 -37.03 3.89
CA PRO A 160 9.17 -37.81 4.31
C PRO A 160 9.34 -38.52 5.67
N GLN A 161 10.43 -38.27 6.41
CA GLN A 161 10.71 -38.96 7.69
C GLN A 161 10.07 -38.30 8.92
N ILE A 162 9.25 -37.25 8.75
CA ILE A 162 8.58 -36.53 9.86
C ILE A 162 7.05 -36.51 9.65
N SER A 163 6.50 -37.58 9.07
CA SER A 163 5.05 -37.82 8.98
C SER A 163 4.67 -39.13 9.70
N GLY A 164 5.14 -39.25 10.94
CA GLY A 164 4.67 -40.23 11.94
C GLY A 164 3.77 -39.57 12.96
#